data_AF-A0A3B9HZT6-F1
#
_entry.id   AF-A0A3B9HZT6-F1
#
_cell.length_a   1.000
_cell.length_b   1.000
_cell.length_c   1.000
_cell.angle_alpha   90.00
_cell.angle_beta   90.00
_cell.angle_gamma   90.00
#
_symmetry.space_group_name_H-M   'P 1'
#
loop_
_entity.id
_entity.type
_entity.pdbx_description
1 polymer ?
#
loop_
_entity_poly.entity_id
_entity_poly.type
_entity_poly.pdbx_seq_one_letter_code
_entity_poly.pdbx_strand_id
1 'polypeptide(L)'
;MRARDRGFTLLELLIGFFILASASVIFLQTMHRFKNETAFTSENYLASSLIEKVLEQCYQESQLNPHGMTAVGLADAAGSPYEVSTSITDKETVFFAHPPITEDIAPDLHYLLKDNYTLSVETEKKDGYYEMVAGLKWSAKSGKGELFSRSRILAFTGEKEVITSFELSDDAIEERLVKDVFSSPGSNLGAELGSIGARKMLVHVGHIFYSSLDWLKDPSFAARIQQAASLEVFTQPGSDEYAKCSKLYFEMARDLLHLMVSLHPHIKGATDNISFLNNIPLPERFVAESRINRSGLYYRQLRRIFISCILKLSERYEQQLKYADFQRSQRQMVGRLFNINRILYANRAFSEEVSASIIEERYSSFLDAIQVFFKNKDASIYRMAQQERDFIAANRLAESFFVVSLTGKLFKEIDDYVNVLD
;
A
#
# COMPACT_ATOMS: atom_id res chain seq x y z
N MET A 1 -28.43 -76.66 -48.34
CA MET A 1 -28.77 -76.20 -46.98
C MET A 1 -29.59 -74.92 -47.10
N ARG A 2 -30.92 -74.99 -46.93
CA ARG A 2 -31.81 -73.82 -46.85
C ARG A 2 -32.25 -73.70 -45.40
N ALA A 3 -32.01 -72.54 -44.79
CA ALA A 3 -32.52 -72.19 -43.47
C ALA A 3 -34.05 -72.32 -43.49
N ARG A 4 -34.59 -73.02 -42.50
CA ARG A 4 -36.02 -73.26 -42.32
C ARG A 4 -36.54 -72.09 -41.49
N ASP A 5 -37.24 -71.16 -42.14
CA ASP A 5 -37.93 -70.05 -41.47
C ASP A 5 -38.95 -70.60 -40.46
N ARG A 6 -38.59 -70.57 -39.18
CA ARG A 6 -39.55 -70.71 -38.08
C ARG A 6 -40.05 -69.30 -37.78
N GLY A 7 -41.29 -69.02 -38.14
CA GLY A 7 -41.96 -67.78 -37.72
C GLY A 7 -42.05 -67.74 -36.19
N PHE A 8 -41.66 -66.60 -35.61
CA PHE A 8 -41.77 -66.35 -34.18
C PHE A 8 -43.23 -66.37 -33.74
N THR A 9 -43.49 -66.97 -32.58
CA THR A 9 -44.82 -66.89 -31.97
C THR A 9 -45.06 -65.49 -31.42
N LEU A 10 -46.32 -65.02 -31.43
CA LEU A 10 -46.70 -63.69 -30.90
C LEU A 10 -46.20 -63.49 -29.45
N LEU A 11 -46.17 -64.57 -28.67
CA LEU A 11 -45.66 -64.59 -27.30
C LEU A 11 -44.15 -64.33 -27.24
N GLU A 12 -43.35 -64.96 -28.09
CA GLU A 12 -41.90 -64.72 -28.18
C GLU A 12 -41.58 -63.29 -28.63
N LEU A 13 -42.39 -62.73 -29.54
CA LEU A 13 -42.31 -61.34 -29.97
C LEU A 13 -42.64 -60.37 -28.83
N LEU A 14 -43.68 -60.65 -28.04
CA LEU A 14 -44.07 -59.86 -26.87
C LEU A 14 -43.01 -59.92 -25.75
N ILE A 15 -42.46 -61.10 -25.47
CA ILE A 15 -41.37 -61.27 -24.50
C ILE A 15 -40.12 -60.52 -24.96
N GLY A 16 -39.76 -60.63 -26.24
CA GLY A 16 -38.65 -59.87 -26.83
C GLY A 16 -38.84 -58.35 -26.72
N PHE A 17 -40.04 -57.85 -27.02
CA PHE A 17 -40.38 -56.44 -26.86
C PHE A 17 -40.32 -55.97 -25.40
N PHE A 18 -40.80 -56.80 -24.46
CA PHE A 18 -40.81 -56.46 -23.05
C PHE A 18 -39.37 -56.37 -22.50
N ILE A 19 -38.50 -57.30 -22.87
CA ILE A 19 -37.08 -57.29 -22.48
C ILE A 19 -36.38 -56.05 -23.08
N LEU A 20 -36.61 -55.75 -24.36
CA LEU A 20 -36.04 -54.57 -25.01
C LEU A 20 -36.51 -53.27 -24.35
N ALA A 21 -37.81 -53.12 -24.10
CA ALA A 21 -38.37 -51.95 -23.43
C ALA A 21 -37.80 -51.78 -22.02
N SER A 22 -37.69 -52.88 -21.26
CA SER A 22 -37.13 -52.87 -19.90
C SER A 22 -35.66 -52.44 -19.90
N ALA A 23 -34.85 -53.02 -20.80
CA ALA A 23 -33.44 -52.67 -20.95
C ALA A 23 -33.26 -51.22 -21.43
N SER A 24 -34.10 -50.74 -22.35
CA SER A 24 -34.10 -49.35 -22.79
C SER A 24 -34.46 -48.37 -21.68
N VAL A 25 -35.44 -48.68 -20.83
CA VAL A 25 -35.79 -47.84 -19.67
C VAL A 25 -34.64 -47.76 -18.67
N ILE A 26 -34.04 -48.90 -18.32
CA ILE A 26 -32.87 -48.94 -17.41
C ILE A 26 -31.69 -48.17 -18.02
N PHE A 27 -31.42 -48.37 -19.31
CA PHE A 27 -30.35 -47.68 -20.02
C PHE A 27 -30.58 -46.16 -20.06
N LEU A 28 -31.80 -45.70 -20.38
CA LEU A 28 -32.15 -44.28 -20.40
C LEU A 28 -32.08 -43.65 -19.01
N GLN A 29 -32.52 -44.34 -17.96
CA GLN A 29 -32.38 -43.88 -16.57
C GLN A 29 -30.90 -43.75 -16.17
N THR A 30 -30.08 -44.73 -16.56
CA THR A 30 -28.64 -44.72 -16.27
C THR A 30 -27.93 -43.61 -17.03
N MET A 31 -28.22 -43.42 -18.33
CA MET A 31 -27.69 -42.32 -19.12
C MET A 31 -28.14 -40.96 -18.59
N HIS A 32 -29.39 -40.82 -18.15
CA HIS A 32 -29.88 -39.56 -17.59
C HIS A 32 -29.17 -39.24 -16.26
N ARG A 33 -28.96 -40.26 -15.41
CA ARG A 33 -28.21 -40.11 -14.16
C ARG A 33 -26.74 -39.74 -14.41
N PHE A 34 -26.10 -40.41 -15.36
CA PHE A 34 -24.71 -40.12 -15.76
C PHE A 34 -24.56 -38.70 -16.33
N LYS A 35 -25.53 -38.26 -17.16
CA LYS A 35 -25.57 -36.88 -17.68
C LYS A 35 -25.69 -35.86 -16.56
N ASN A 36 -26.56 -36.10 -15.57
CA ASN A 36 -26.73 -35.20 -14.43
C ASN A 36 -25.48 -35.16 -13.55
N GLU A 37 -24.82 -36.30 -13.31
CA GLU A 37 -23.59 -36.39 -12.52
C GLU A 37 -22.41 -35.68 -13.20
N THR A 38 -22.28 -35.83 -14.53
CA THR A 38 -21.26 -35.11 -15.31
C THR A 38 -21.52 -33.61 -15.29
N ALA A 39 -22.78 -33.16 -15.42
CA ALA A 39 -23.13 -31.74 -15.35
C ALA A 39 -22.84 -31.16 -13.97
N PHE A 40 -23.22 -31.88 -12.90
CA PHE A 40 -22.95 -31.47 -11.52
C PHE A 40 -21.45 -31.34 -11.23
N THR A 41 -20.62 -32.25 -11.77
CA THR A 41 -19.16 -32.17 -11.64
C THR A 41 -18.59 -30.95 -12.37
N SER A 42 -19.11 -30.64 -13.56
CA SER A 42 -18.73 -29.43 -14.30
C SER A 42 -19.12 -28.15 -13.57
N GLU A 43 -20.30 -28.12 -12.94
CA GLU A 43 -20.78 -27.00 -12.13
C GLU A 43 -19.93 -26.79 -10.88
N ASN A 44 -19.56 -27.87 -10.18
CA ASN A 44 -18.62 -27.82 -9.06
C ASN A 44 -17.26 -27.23 -9.48
N TYR A 45 -16.72 -27.68 -10.63
CA TYR A 45 -15.44 -27.16 -11.13
C TYR A 45 -15.53 -25.67 -11.46
N LEU A 46 -16.61 -25.24 -12.12
CA LEU A 46 -16.87 -23.83 -12.40
C LEU A 46 -16.97 -23.02 -11.11
N ALA A 47 -17.71 -23.51 -10.12
CA ALA A 47 -17.84 -22.86 -8.81
C ALA A 47 -16.46 -22.71 -8.13
N SER A 48 -15.66 -23.78 -8.10
CA SER A 48 -14.32 -23.76 -7.52
C SER A 48 -13.43 -22.70 -8.19
N SER A 49 -13.40 -22.68 -9.52
CA SER A 49 -12.58 -21.73 -10.29
C SER A 49 -13.00 -20.27 -10.08
N LEU A 50 -14.31 -20.01 -10.00
CA LEU A 50 -14.82 -18.66 -9.73
C LEU A 50 -14.52 -18.20 -8.29
N ILE A 51 -14.63 -19.09 -7.30
CA ILE A 51 -14.24 -18.79 -5.90
C ILE A 51 -12.74 -18.48 -5.84
N GLU A 52 -11.89 -19.30 -6.45
CA GLU A 52 -10.44 -19.06 -6.51
C GLU A 52 -10.12 -17.71 -7.14
N LYS A 53 -10.80 -17.33 -8.22
CA LYS A 53 -10.65 -16.01 -8.84
C LYS A 53 -10.99 -14.87 -7.87
N VAL A 54 -12.09 -14.98 -7.10
CA VAL A 54 -12.46 -13.97 -6.09
C VAL A 54 -11.39 -13.87 -5.01
N LEU A 55 -10.94 -15.00 -4.46
CA LEU A 55 -9.89 -15.04 -3.44
C LEU A 55 -8.57 -14.45 -3.95
N GLU A 56 -8.16 -14.83 -5.16
CA GLU A 56 -6.94 -14.34 -5.80
C GLU A 56 -7.01 -12.82 -6.03
N GLN A 57 -8.12 -12.31 -6.54
CA GLN A 57 -8.29 -10.87 -6.73
C GLN A 57 -8.21 -10.12 -5.41
N CYS A 58 -8.88 -10.59 -4.36
CA CYS A 58 -8.79 -9.97 -3.04
C CYS A 58 -7.35 -9.96 -2.50
N TYR A 59 -6.61 -11.04 -2.70
CA TYR A 59 -5.20 -11.10 -2.35
C TYR A 59 -4.37 -10.08 -3.14
N GLN A 60 -4.53 -10.04 -4.46
CA GLN A 60 -3.81 -9.11 -5.33
C GLN A 60 -4.08 -7.64 -4.98
N GLU A 61 -5.33 -7.30 -4.64
CA GLU A 61 -5.73 -5.97 -4.18
C GLU A 61 -5.01 -5.59 -2.88
N SER A 62 -5.06 -6.48 -1.89
CA SER A 62 -4.44 -6.24 -0.58
C SER A 62 -2.93 -6.09 -0.63
N GLN A 63 -2.27 -6.79 -1.56
CA GLN A 63 -0.82 -6.69 -1.73
C GLN A 63 -0.40 -5.34 -2.28
N LEU A 64 -1.22 -4.76 -3.15
CA LEU A 64 -0.94 -3.48 -3.80
C LEU A 64 -1.41 -2.30 -2.93
N ASN A 65 -2.54 -2.47 -2.24
CA ASN A 65 -3.27 -1.42 -1.59
C ASN A 65 -3.76 -1.86 -0.19
N PRO A 66 -3.34 -1.17 0.90
CA PRO A 66 -3.83 -1.44 2.25
C PRO A 66 -5.36 -1.34 2.38
N HIS A 67 -6.01 -0.53 1.54
CA HIS A 67 -7.47 -0.35 1.47
C HIS A 67 -8.12 -1.20 0.37
N GLY A 68 -7.45 -2.28 -0.05
CA GLY A 68 -7.89 -3.14 -1.15
C GLY A 68 -9.28 -3.74 -0.94
N MET A 69 -9.65 -4.11 0.29
CA MET A 69 -10.99 -4.65 0.60
C MET A 69 -12.09 -3.61 0.41
N THR A 70 -11.84 -2.36 0.81
CA THR A 70 -12.74 -1.24 0.54
C THR A 70 -12.81 -0.96 -0.98
N ALA A 71 -11.69 -1.06 -1.70
CA ALA A 71 -11.65 -0.86 -3.15
C ALA A 71 -12.47 -1.91 -3.92
N VAL A 72 -12.62 -3.12 -3.38
CA VAL A 72 -13.48 -4.17 -3.95
C VAL A 72 -14.89 -4.21 -3.38
N GLY A 73 -15.25 -3.29 -2.49
CA GLY A 73 -16.60 -3.22 -1.90
C GLY A 73 -16.90 -4.31 -0.86
N LEU A 74 -15.88 -4.95 -0.30
CA LEU A 74 -16.03 -5.92 0.80
C LEU A 74 -15.91 -5.29 2.19
N ALA A 75 -15.52 -4.02 2.27
CA ALA A 75 -15.44 -3.28 3.52
C ALA A 75 -15.86 -1.82 3.32
N ASP A 76 -16.30 -1.18 4.40
CA ASP A 76 -16.64 0.23 4.45
C ASP A 76 -15.40 1.14 4.39
N ALA A 77 -15.61 2.45 4.47
CA ALA A 77 -14.53 3.45 4.46
C ALA A 77 -13.66 3.48 5.74
N ALA A 78 -14.09 2.80 6.81
CA ALA A 78 -13.34 2.57 8.04
C ALA A 78 -12.69 1.16 8.06
N GLY A 79 -12.88 0.38 6.99
CA GLY A 79 -12.44 -1.00 6.87
C GLY A 79 -13.24 -1.97 7.74
N SER A 80 -14.48 -1.65 8.10
CA SER A 80 -15.42 -2.62 8.69
C SER A 80 -15.95 -3.53 7.57
N PRO A 81 -15.90 -4.85 7.73
CA PRO A 81 -16.29 -5.77 6.67
C PRO A 81 -17.80 -5.77 6.41
N TYR A 82 -18.17 -6.11 5.18
CA TYR A 82 -19.53 -6.44 4.77
C TYR A 82 -19.68 -7.94 4.51
N GLU A 83 -20.88 -8.45 4.80
CA GLU A 83 -21.33 -9.70 4.21
C GLU A 83 -22.00 -9.39 2.88
N VAL A 84 -21.53 -10.03 1.81
CA VAL A 84 -22.00 -9.80 0.46
C VAL A 84 -22.63 -11.08 -0.05
N SER A 85 -23.88 -10.99 -0.50
CA SER A 85 -24.57 -12.08 -1.21
C SER A 85 -25.21 -11.54 -2.47
N THR A 86 -24.57 -11.72 -3.62
CA THR A 86 -24.93 -11.07 -4.89
C THR A 86 -24.90 -12.02 -6.07
N SER A 87 -25.54 -11.62 -7.18
CA SER A 87 -25.41 -12.34 -8.44
C SER A 87 -23.98 -12.15 -9.00
N ILE A 88 -23.58 -13.04 -9.89
CA ILE A 88 -22.24 -13.02 -10.51
C ILE A 88 -22.19 -12.06 -11.71
N THR A 89 -23.33 -11.76 -12.32
CA THR A 89 -23.45 -11.02 -13.57
C THR A 89 -23.70 -9.52 -13.37
N ASP A 90 -23.77 -8.77 -14.46
CA ASP A 90 -24.28 -7.38 -14.48
C ASP A 90 -23.46 -6.33 -13.71
N LYS A 91 -22.18 -6.61 -13.46
CA LYS A 91 -21.27 -5.72 -12.71
C LYS A 91 -21.76 -5.42 -11.29
N GLU A 92 -22.65 -6.24 -10.74
CA GLU A 92 -23.05 -6.15 -9.33
C GLU A 92 -21.85 -6.32 -8.40
N THR A 93 -20.81 -7.03 -8.88
CA THR A 93 -19.55 -7.23 -8.19
C THR A 93 -18.38 -6.80 -9.07
N VAL A 94 -17.32 -6.28 -8.44
CA VAL A 94 -16.10 -5.87 -9.13
C VAL A 94 -15.28 -7.06 -9.66
N PHE A 95 -15.53 -8.27 -9.15
CA PHE A 95 -14.73 -9.46 -9.44
C PHE A 95 -14.93 -9.96 -10.88
N PHE A 96 -16.11 -9.68 -11.44
CA PHE A 96 -16.52 -10.08 -12.79
C PHE A 96 -16.76 -8.90 -13.72
N ALA A 97 -16.25 -7.72 -13.35
CA ALA A 97 -16.37 -6.51 -14.16
C ALA A 97 -15.33 -6.42 -15.30
N HIS A 98 -14.22 -7.16 -15.22
CA HIS A 98 -13.11 -7.10 -16.18
C HIS A 98 -12.50 -8.50 -16.46
N PRO A 99 -12.72 -9.11 -17.64
CA PRO A 99 -13.71 -8.71 -18.64
C PRO A 99 -15.15 -8.85 -18.09
N PRO A 100 -16.08 -7.99 -18.50
CA PRO A 100 -17.46 -8.04 -18.03
C PRO A 100 -18.21 -9.27 -18.58
N ILE A 101 -18.99 -9.94 -17.72
CA ILE A 101 -19.89 -11.04 -18.10
C ILE A 101 -21.29 -10.46 -18.33
N THR A 102 -21.55 -9.99 -19.55
CA THR A 102 -22.83 -9.41 -19.98
C THR A 102 -23.46 -10.25 -21.09
N GLU A 103 -24.76 -10.04 -21.31
CA GLU A 103 -25.51 -10.65 -22.40
C GLU A 103 -24.86 -10.40 -23.77
N ASP A 104 -24.35 -9.18 -24.01
CA ASP A 104 -23.75 -8.81 -25.30
C ASP A 104 -22.38 -9.48 -25.57
N ILE A 105 -21.62 -9.78 -24.52
CA ILE A 105 -20.21 -10.22 -24.63
C ILE A 105 -20.09 -11.72 -24.46
N ALA A 106 -20.84 -12.30 -23.52
CA ALA A 106 -20.79 -13.70 -23.17
C ALA A 106 -22.21 -14.22 -22.85
N PRO A 107 -23.13 -14.25 -23.82
CA PRO A 107 -24.56 -14.54 -23.57
C PRO A 107 -24.75 -15.89 -22.87
N ASP A 108 -24.12 -16.95 -23.36
CA ASP A 108 -24.29 -18.31 -22.80
C ASP A 108 -23.80 -18.40 -21.35
N LEU A 109 -22.65 -17.80 -21.04
CA LEU A 109 -22.10 -17.77 -19.68
C LEU A 109 -22.92 -16.85 -18.77
N HIS A 110 -23.40 -15.72 -19.30
CA HIS A 110 -24.24 -14.77 -18.59
C HIS A 110 -25.52 -15.43 -18.10
N TYR A 111 -26.29 -16.06 -19.00
CA TYR A 111 -27.53 -16.74 -18.62
C TYR A 111 -27.30 -17.91 -17.66
N LEU A 112 -26.24 -18.70 -17.89
CA LEU A 112 -25.88 -19.80 -16.98
C LEU A 112 -25.61 -19.30 -15.55
N LEU A 113 -24.82 -18.24 -15.40
CA LEU A 113 -24.42 -17.75 -14.08
C LEU A 113 -25.53 -16.97 -13.39
N LYS A 114 -26.26 -16.12 -14.13
CA LYS A 114 -27.36 -15.30 -13.61
C LYS A 114 -28.48 -16.14 -13.02
N ASP A 115 -28.90 -17.18 -13.73
CA ASP A 115 -30.07 -17.95 -13.33
C ASP A 115 -29.75 -19.01 -12.28
N ASN A 116 -28.50 -19.45 -12.18
CA ASN A 116 -28.14 -20.62 -11.39
C ASN A 116 -27.18 -20.36 -10.24
N TYR A 117 -26.40 -19.26 -10.20
CA TYR A 117 -25.34 -19.07 -9.21
C TYR A 117 -25.45 -17.77 -8.41
N THR A 118 -25.08 -17.82 -7.14
CA THR A 118 -24.99 -16.67 -6.23
C THR A 118 -23.67 -16.70 -5.49
N LEU A 119 -22.93 -15.59 -5.53
CA LEU A 119 -21.72 -15.36 -4.76
C LEU A 119 -22.07 -14.94 -3.34
N SER A 120 -21.44 -15.58 -2.37
CA SER A 120 -21.49 -15.22 -0.96
C SER A 120 -20.05 -14.97 -0.48
N VAL A 121 -19.79 -13.82 0.13
CA VAL A 121 -18.51 -13.47 0.74
C VAL A 121 -18.77 -12.97 2.15
N GLU A 122 -18.24 -13.70 3.12
CA GLU A 122 -18.21 -13.32 4.53
C GLU A 122 -16.80 -12.86 4.88
N THR A 123 -16.69 -11.72 5.55
CA THR A 123 -15.39 -11.15 5.93
C THR A 123 -15.37 -10.83 7.41
N GLU A 124 -14.34 -11.29 8.11
CA GLU A 124 -14.09 -10.97 9.52
C GLU A 124 -12.77 -10.20 9.62
N LYS A 125 -12.78 -9.04 10.31
CA LYS A 125 -11.56 -8.26 10.55
C LYS A 125 -10.87 -8.75 11.81
N LYS A 126 -9.59 -9.11 11.68
CA LYS A 126 -8.67 -9.39 12.78
C LYS A 126 -7.52 -8.41 12.76
N ASP A 127 -6.72 -8.40 13.82
CA ASP A 127 -5.57 -7.51 13.89
C ASP A 127 -4.56 -7.83 12.77
N GLY A 128 -4.36 -6.86 11.87
CA GLY A 128 -3.47 -6.95 10.71
C GLY A 128 -3.95 -7.74 9.49
N TYR A 129 -5.09 -8.45 9.54
CA TYR A 129 -5.62 -9.22 8.42
C TYR A 129 -7.15 -9.38 8.44
N TYR A 130 -7.75 -9.62 7.27
CA TYR A 130 -9.11 -10.12 7.14
C TYR A 130 -9.08 -11.64 7.00
N GLU A 131 -9.97 -12.34 7.72
CA GLU A 131 -10.35 -13.71 7.39
C GLU A 131 -11.56 -13.67 6.50
N MET A 132 -11.46 -14.27 5.32
CA MET A 132 -12.50 -14.20 4.31
C MET A 132 -12.95 -15.60 3.93
N VAL A 133 -14.26 -15.79 3.85
CA VAL A 133 -14.90 -17.00 3.36
C VAL A 133 -15.68 -16.61 2.11
N ALA A 134 -15.23 -17.07 0.94
CA ALA A 134 -15.94 -16.86 -0.31
C ALA A 134 -16.56 -18.19 -0.75
N GLY A 135 -17.79 -18.15 -1.22
CA GLY A 135 -18.48 -19.33 -1.70
C GLY A 135 -19.51 -19.05 -2.77
N LEU A 136 -19.83 -20.10 -3.50
CA LEU A 136 -20.87 -20.09 -4.51
C LEU A 136 -21.95 -21.08 -4.13
N LYS A 137 -23.19 -20.59 -4.15
CA LYS A 137 -24.40 -21.40 -4.03
C LYS A 137 -25.03 -21.50 -5.41
N TRP A 138 -25.45 -22.68 -5.83
CA TRP A 138 -26.15 -22.85 -7.09
C TRP A 138 -27.37 -23.75 -7.01
N SER A 139 -28.29 -23.53 -7.94
CA SER A 139 -29.55 -24.28 -8.07
C SER A 139 -29.84 -24.55 -9.55
N ALA A 140 -29.18 -25.57 -10.11
CA ALA A 140 -29.32 -25.98 -11.50
C ALA A 140 -30.24 -27.21 -11.67
N LYS A 141 -30.51 -27.61 -12.92
CA LYS A 141 -31.31 -28.83 -13.22
C LYS A 141 -30.66 -30.13 -12.73
N SER A 142 -29.33 -30.13 -12.60
CA SER A 142 -28.52 -31.22 -12.05
C SER A 142 -28.72 -31.41 -10.53
N GLY A 143 -29.12 -30.35 -9.81
CA GLY A 143 -29.26 -30.32 -8.36
C GLY A 143 -28.91 -28.95 -7.75
N LYS A 144 -29.01 -28.88 -6.43
CA LYS A 144 -28.52 -27.75 -5.62
C LYS A 144 -27.15 -28.10 -5.05
N GLY A 145 -26.27 -27.12 -4.96
CA GLY A 145 -24.96 -27.29 -4.33
C GLY A 145 -24.42 -25.99 -3.78
N GLU A 146 -23.40 -26.13 -2.93
CA GLU A 146 -22.64 -25.01 -2.40
C GLU A 146 -21.18 -25.41 -2.22
N LEU A 147 -20.28 -24.45 -2.44
CA LEU A 147 -18.85 -24.61 -2.24
C LEU A 147 -18.33 -23.35 -1.57
N PHE A 148 -17.50 -23.51 -0.55
CA PHE A 148 -16.86 -22.41 0.17
C PHE A 148 -15.37 -22.65 0.28
N SER A 149 -14.60 -21.57 0.23
CA SER A 149 -13.17 -21.56 0.49
C SER A 149 -12.81 -20.38 1.37
N ARG A 150 -11.81 -20.59 2.23
CA ARG A 150 -11.35 -19.61 3.21
C ARG A 150 -9.94 -19.15 2.89
N SER A 151 -9.70 -17.86 3.05
CA SER A 151 -8.37 -17.27 2.92
C SER A 151 -8.10 -16.22 4.00
N ARG A 152 -6.82 -15.88 4.18
CA ARG A 152 -6.37 -14.77 5.02
C ARG A 152 -5.73 -13.72 4.12
N ILE A 153 -6.20 -12.49 4.26
CA ILE A 153 -5.81 -11.36 3.41
C ILE A 153 -5.25 -10.26 4.30
N LEU A 154 -4.06 -9.75 3.98
CA LEU A 154 -3.43 -8.69 4.78
C LEU A 154 -4.25 -7.39 4.70
N ALA A 155 -4.34 -6.69 5.83
CA ALA A 155 -5.24 -5.54 5.99
C ALA A 155 -4.61 -4.40 6.78
N PHE A 156 -3.28 -4.42 6.93
CA PHE A 156 -2.62 -3.60 7.94
C PHE A 156 -2.62 -2.12 7.52
N THR A 157 -3.50 -1.34 8.15
CA THR A 157 -3.57 0.13 8.08
C THR A 157 -3.09 0.80 9.37
N GLY A 158 -2.70 0.01 10.39
CA GLY A 158 -2.29 0.50 11.70
C GLY A 158 -0.95 1.23 11.71
N GLU A 159 -0.62 1.81 12.86
CA GLU A 159 0.68 2.43 13.08
C GLU A 159 1.78 1.37 13.14
N LYS A 160 2.92 1.65 12.52
CA LYS A 160 4.11 0.81 12.65
C LYS A 160 5.07 1.46 13.61
N GLU A 161 5.60 0.66 14.53
CA GLU A 161 6.77 1.07 15.30
C GLU A 161 7.92 1.32 14.33
N VAL A 162 8.49 2.53 14.38
CA VAL A 162 9.65 2.91 13.57
C VAL A 162 10.86 2.90 14.49
N ILE A 163 11.64 1.83 14.41
CA ILE A 163 12.89 1.71 15.16
C ILE A 163 13.99 2.38 14.35
N THR A 164 14.63 3.40 14.93
CA THR A 164 15.74 4.13 14.33
C THR A 164 17.04 3.79 15.06
N SER A 165 18.14 3.62 14.31
CA SER A 165 19.48 3.46 14.89
C SER A 165 20.24 4.78 15.02
N PHE A 166 19.58 5.90 14.76
CA PHE A 166 20.17 7.24 14.76
C PHE A 166 19.99 7.90 16.12
N GLU A 167 20.90 7.62 17.04
CA GLU A 167 20.89 8.22 18.37
C GLU A 167 22.32 8.54 18.81
N LEU A 168 22.59 9.83 19.04
CA LEU A 168 23.73 10.24 19.85
C LEU A 168 23.37 9.97 21.31
N SER A 169 24.28 9.52 22.16
CA SER A 169 23.96 9.36 23.59
C SER A 169 23.83 10.73 24.27
N ASP A 170 22.98 10.82 25.30
CA ASP A 170 22.88 12.02 26.14
C ASP A 170 24.27 12.49 26.62
N ASP A 171 25.13 11.56 27.08
CA ASP A 171 26.49 11.87 27.53
C ASP A 171 27.35 12.55 26.44
N ALA A 172 27.27 12.06 25.19
CA ALA A 172 28.02 12.64 24.07
C ALA A 172 27.49 14.04 23.70
N ILE A 173 26.19 14.27 23.87
CA ILE A 173 25.58 15.59 23.68
C ILE A 173 26.01 16.55 24.80
N GLU A 174 25.97 16.10 26.06
CA GLU A 174 26.36 16.92 27.21
C GLU A 174 27.82 17.38 27.11
N GLU A 175 28.74 16.47 26.74
CA GLU A 175 30.15 16.81 26.54
C GLU A 175 30.34 17.92 25.50
N ARG A 176 29.62 17.82 24.37
CA ARG A 176 29.68 18.82 23.30
C ARG A 176 29.05 20.14 23.72
N LEU A 177 27.93 20.12 24.45
CA LEU A 177 27.27 21.34 24.95
C LEU A 177 28.15 22.11 25.92
N VAL A 178 28.80 21.42 26.86
CA VAL A 178 29.74 22.03 27.82
C VAL A 178 30.88 22.74 27.10
N LYS A 179 31.41 22.12 26.05
CA LYS A 179 32.46 22.72 25.21
C LYS A 179 31.94 23.90 24.39
N ASP A 180 30.81 23.76 23.71
CA ASP A 180 30.37 24.68 22.67
C ASP A 180 29.50 25.84 23.19
N VAL A 181 28.83 25.67 24.32
CA VAL A 181 27.94 26.67 24.95
C VAL A 181 28.67 27.36 26.11
N PHE A 182 29.33 26.59 26.98
CA PHE A 182 29.94 27.08 28.22
C PHE A 182 31.46 27.27 28.13
N SER A 183 32.06 26.93 26.98
CA SER A 183 33.53 27.02 26.76
C SER A 183 34.37 26.32 27.84
N SER A 184 33.83 25.27 28.47
CA SER A 184 34.41 24.65 29.67
C SER A 184 34.64 23.14 29.49
N PRO A 185 35.39 22.71 28.47
CA PRO A 185 35.53 21.29 28.12
C PRO A 185 35.99 20.43 29.30
N GLY A 186 35.33 19.29 29.52
CA GLY A 186 35.58 18.38 30.63
C GLY A 186 34.81 18.69 31.92
N SER A 187 34.05 19.78 31.97
CA SER A 187 33.10 20.03 33.07
C SER A 187 31.81 19.20 32.90
N ASN A 188 31.05 19.09 33.99
CA ASN A 188 29.74 18.45 33.97
C ASN A 188 28.67 19.51 33.66
N LEU A 189 27.76 19.24 32.71
CA LEU A 189 26.69 20.18 32.34
C LEU A 189 25.81 20.58 33.53
N GLY A 190 25.61 19.69 34.51
CA GLY A 190 24.89 19.99 35.75
C GLY A 190 25.66 20.90 36.72
N ALA A 191 26.98 21.03 36.57
CA ALA A 191 27.76 22.01 37.32
C ALA A 191 27.65 23.42 36.70
N GLU A 192 27.51 23.51 35.37
CA GLU A 192 27.28 24.77 34.65
C GLU A 192 25.84 25.27 34.76
N LEU A 193 24.88 24.36 34.92
CA LEU A 193 23.45 24.66 35.01
C LEU A 193 22.85 24.22 36.35
N GLY A 194 22.49 25.19 37.19
CA GLY A 194 21.78 24.92 38.45
C GLY A 194 20.33 24.44 38.29
N SER A 195 19.78 24.40 37.07
CA SER A 195 18.40 23.99 36.77
C SER A 195 18.34 22.69 35.98
N ILE A 196 17.70 21.67 36.57
CA ILE A 196 17.45 20.38 35.91
C ILE A 196 16.62 20.55 34.63
N GLY A 197 15.64 21.46 34.64
CA GLY A 197 14.82 21.76 33.47
C GLY A 197 15.63 22.38 32.33
N ALA A 198 16.55 23.31 32.65
CA ALA A 198 17.42 23.93 31.65
C ALA A 198 18.42 22.92 31.06
N ARG A 199 18.98 22.03 31.89
CA ARG A 199 19.83 20.93 31.43
C ARG A 199 19.08 20.02 30.45
N LYS A 200 17.89 19.55 30.85
CA LYS A 200 17.06 18.66 30.01
C LYS A 200 16.69 19.31 28.67
N MET A 201 16.26 20.58 28.70
CA MET A 201 15.97 21.35 27.51
C MET A 201 17.21 21.42 26.59
N LEU A 202 18.37 21.78 27.13
CA LEU A 202 19.60 21.90 26.35
C LEU A 202 20.06 20.57 25.75
N VAL A 203 19.92 19.45 26.47
CA VAL A 203 20.22 18.12 25.92
C VAL A 203 19.33 17.85 24.71
N HIS A 204 18.01 18.08 24.80
CA HIS A 204 17.12 17.95 23.64
C HIS A 204 17.51 18.87 22.47
N VAL A 205 17.84 20.14 22.73
CA VAL A 205 18.34 21.06 21.70
C VAL A 205 19.64 20.54 21.09
N GLY A 206 20.54 19.99 21.91
CA GLY A 206 21.80 19.41 21.47
C GLY A 206 21.59 18.22 20.53
N HIS A 207 20.67 17.31 20.84
CA HIS A 207 20.30 16.20 19.95
C HIS A 207 19.86 16.68 18.57
N ILE A 208 18.99 17.70 18.51
CA ILE A 208 18.51 18.26 17.24
C ILE A 208 19.67 18.94 16.50
N PHE A 209 20.43 19.80 17.20
CA PHE A 209 21.52 20.59 16.62
C PHE A 209 22.63 19.70 16.05
N TYR A 210 23.20 18.83 16.88
CA TYR A 210 24.36 18.03 16.52
C TYR A 210 24.01 16.94 15.52
N SER A 211 22.89 16.23 15.68
CA SER A 211 22.51 15.19 14.72
C SER A 211 22.24 15.78 13.33
N SER A 212 21.58 16.94 13.26
CA SER A 212 21.35 17.62 11.98
C SER A 212 22.64 18.14 11.36
N LEU A 213 23.50 18.77 12.18
CA LEU A 213 24.77 19.33 11.72
C LEU A 213 25.74 18.24 11.25
N ASP A 214 25.90 17.18 12.04
CA ASP A 214 26.81 16.06 11.75
C ASP A 214 26.36 15.36 10.47
N TRP A 215 25.04 15.17 10.27
CA TRP A 215 24.52 14.60 9.05
C TRP A 215 24.78 15.47 7.82
N LEU A 216 24.51 16.78 7.91
CA LEU A 216 24.77 17.72 6.81
C LEU A 216 26.25 17.84 6.46
N LYS A 217 27.15 17.56 7.43
CA LYS A 217 28.60 17.60 7.24
C LYS A 217 29.23 16.23 6.98
N ASP A 218 28.44 15.16 6.98
CA ASP A 218 28.97 13.81 6.77
C ASP A 218 29.58 13.71 5.35
N PRO A 219 30.90 13.42 5.23
CA PRO A 219 31.52 13.20 3.94
C PRO A 219 30.85 12.09 3.13
N SER A 220 30.31 11.06 3.80
CA SER A 220 29.63 9.96 3.14
C SER A 220 28.33 10.43 2.49
N PHE A 221 27.56 11.27 3.17
CA PHE A 221 26.34 11.88 2.66
C PHE A 221 26.64 12.82 1.48
N ALA A 222 27.66 13.69 1.62
CA ALA A 222 28.09 14.58 0.54
C ALA A 222 28.53 13.80 -0.71
N ALA A 223 29.27 12.69 -0.54
CA ALA A 223 29.69 11.83 -1.64
C ALA A 223 28.49 11.18 -2.36
N ARG A 224 27.45 10.75 -1.63
CA ARG A 224 26.22 10.20 -2.24
C ARG A 224 25.48 11.23 -3.07
N ILE A 225 25.37 12.48 -2.60
CA ILE A 225 24.76 13.57 -3.36
C ILE A 225 25.53 13.83 -4.67
N GLN A 226 26.87 13.92 -4.59
CA GLN A 226 27.71 14.11 -5.77
C GLN A 226 27.60 12.95 -6.75
N GLN A 227 27.54 11.71 -6.24
CA GLN A 227 27.36 10.51 -7.05
C GLN A 227 25.98 10.48 -7.72
N ALA A 228 24.92 10.89 -7.03
CA ALA A 228 23.59 10.97 -7.62
C ALA A 228 23.57 11.99 -8.76
N ALA A 229 24.11 13.20 -8.54
CA ALA A 229 24.18 14.26 -9.54
C ALA A 229 25.03 13.87 -10.77
N SER A 230 26.13 13.14 -10.58
CA SER A 230 26.94 12.68 -11.72
C SER A 230 26.21 11.63 -12.57
N LEU A 231 25.43 10.75 -11.94
CA LEU A 231 24.62 9.76 -12.64
C LEU A 231 23.37 10.36 -13.31
N GLU A 232 22.88 11.52 -12.87
CA GLU A 232 21.73 12.17 -13.52
C GLU A 232 22.01 12.57 -14.97
N VAL A 233 23.24 12.98 -15.28
CA VAL A 233 23.58 13.58 -16.59
C VAL A 233 23.73 12.53 -17.71
N PHE A 234 24.01 11.27 -17.38
CA PHE A 234 24.51 10.29 -18.36
C PHE A 234 23.72 8.98 -18.44
N THR A 235 22.53 8.87 -17.83
CA THR A 235 21.84 7.58 -17.70
C THR A 235 20.54 7.50 -18.48
N GLN A 236 20.35 6.38 -19.19
CA GLN A 236 19.09 6.07 -19.90
C GLN A 236 18.13 5.33 -18.96
N PRO A 237 16.81 5.56 -19.01
CA PRO A 237 15.87 4.98 -18.05
C PRO A 237 15.89 3.45 -17.88
N GLY A 238 16.30 2.71 -18.92
CA GLY A 238 16.44 1.26 -18.89
C GLY A 238 17.80 0.73 -18.40
N SER A 239 18.76 1.59 -18.05
CA SER A 239 20.12 1.17 -17.69
C SER A 239 20.30 0.89 -16.19
N ASP A 240 21.28 0.05 -15.86
CA ASP A 240 21.63 -0.27 -14.47
C ASP A 240 22.11 0.97 -13.70
N GLU A 241 22.80 1.89 -14.37
CA GLU A 241 23.23 3.17 -13.80
C GLU A 241 22.02 4.04 -13.44
N TYR A 242 20.96 4.01 -14.25
CA TYR A 242 19.73 4.75 -13.96
C TYR A 242 19.03 4.19 -12.72
N ALA A 243 18.98 2.86 -12.59
CA ALA A 243 18.47 2.18 -11.42
C ALA A 243 19.32 2.45 -10.18
N LYS A 244 20.65 2.47 -10.32
CA LYS A 244 21.60 2.81 -9.25
C LYS A 244 21.40 4.24 -8.74
N CYS A 245 21.23 5.20 -9.63
CA CYS A 245 20.93 6.59 -9.26
C CYS A 245 19.59 6.70 -8.52
N SER A 246 18.55 6.00 -9.00
CA SER A 246 17.25 5.95 -8.32
C SER A 246 17.37 5.34 -6.92
N LYS A 247 18.16 4.27 -6.76
CA LYS A 247 18.45 3.66 -5.47
C LYS A 247 19.17 4.61 -4.51
N LEU A 248 20.12 5.42 -5.00
CA LEU A 248 20.80 6.44 -4.17
C LEU A 248 19.82 7.47 -3.61
N TYR A 249 18.91 8.00 -4.44
CA TYR A 249 17.87 8.92 -3.95
C TYR A 249 16.96 8.27 -2.92
N PHE A 250 16.56 7.01 -3.14
CA PHE A 250 15.77 6.26 -2.17
C PHE A 250 16.50 6.08 -0.83
N GLU A 251 17.77 5.66 -0.86
CA GLU A 251 18.57 5.46 0.35
C GLU A 251 18.77 6.77 1.12
N MET A 252 19.08 7.87 0.42
CA MET A 252 19.18 9.19 1.05
C MET A 252 17.86 9.63 1.68
N ALA A 253 16.73 9.48 0.97
CA ALA A 253 15.42 9.84 1.52
C ALA A 253 15.03 8.97 2.73
N ARG A 254 15.31 7.66 2.69
CA ARG A 254 15.09 6.76 3.82
C ARG A 254 15.91 7.19 5.04
N ASP A 255 17.21 7.40 4.85
CA ASP A 255 18.12 7.73 5.95
C ASP A 255 17.73 9.09 6.57
N LEU A 256 17.34 10.07 5.75
CA LEU A 256 16.80 11.35 6.21
C LEU A 256 15.49 11.19 7.00
N LEU A 257 14.56 10.37 6.52
CA LEU A 257 13.32 10.11 7.25
C LEU A 257 13.58 9.44 8.60
N HIS A 258 14.51 8.49 8.66
CA HIS A 258 14.90 7.84 9.92
C HIS A 258 15.51 8.84 10.90
N LEU A 259 16.38 9.73 10.44
CA LEU A 259 16.93 10.81 11.26
C LEU A 259 15.81 11.74 11.78
N MET A 260 14.88 12.16 10.93
CA MET A 260 13.76 13.02 11.35
C MET A 260 12.87 12.33 12.40
N VAL A 261 12.60 11.03 12.23
CA VAL A 261 11.85 10.24 13.21
C VAL A 261 12.58 10.16 14.55
N SER A 262 13.91 9.96 14.55
CA SER A 262 14.67 9.87 15.81
C SER A 262 14.72 11.21 16.55
N LEU A 263 14.65 12.33 15.82
CA LEU A 263 14.63 13.67 16.41
C LEU A 263 13.27 14.10 16.95
N HIS A 264 12.18 13.46 16.54
CA HIS A 264 10.81 13.77 16.99
C HIS A 264 10.64 13.92 18.52
N PRO A 265 11.06 12.96 19.37
CA PRO A 265 10.95 13.10 20.82
C PRO A 265 11.77 14.28 21.37
N HIS A 266 12.89 14.62 20.74
CA HIS A 266 13.74 15.74 21.17
C HIS A 266 13.16 17.09 20.75
N ILE A 267 12.51 17.19 19.58
CA ILE A 267 11.79 18.41 19.18
C ILE A 267 10.70 18.72 20.19
N LYS A 268 9.86 17.72 20.52
CA LYS A 268 8.83 17.88 21.54
C LYS A 268 9.43 18.22 22.91
N GLY A 269 10.48 17.51 23.32
CA GLY A 269 11.18 17.76 24.58
C GLY A 269 11.80 19.16 24.67
N ALA A 270 12.35 19.70 23.58
CA ALA A 270 12.90 21.06 23.54
C ALA A 270 11.77 22.10 23.63
N THR A 271 10.70 21.94 22.85
CA THR A 271 9.55 22.85 22.84
C THR A 271 8.83 22.88 24.19
N ASP A 272 8.54 21.73 24.79
CA ASP A 272 7.84 21.63 26.08
C ASP A 272 8.63 22.28 27.23
N ASN A 273 9.96 22.36 27.10
CA ASN A 273 10.86 22.88 28.13
C ASN A 273 11.47 24.26 27.79
N ILE A 274 11.00 24.93 26.73
CA ILE A 274 11.60 26.20 26.27
C ILE A 274 11.59 27.30 27.33
N SER A 275 10.60 27.30 28.23
CA SER A 275 10.50 28.27 29.33
C SER A 275 11.71 28.26 30.27
N PHE A 276 12.47 27.16 30.33
CA PHE A 276 13.69 27.04 31.13
C PHE A 276 14.91 27.75 30.51
N LEU A 277 14.82 28.25 29.27
CA LEU A 277 15.88 29.02 28.62
C LEU A 277 16.31 30.24 29.46
N ASN A 278 15.35 30.88 30.14
CA ASN A 278 15.60 32.01 31.03
C ASN A 278 16.42 31.67 32.28
N ASN A 279 16.67 30.39 32.56
CA ASN A 279 17.51 29.94 33.67
C ASN A 279 18.97 29.75 33.27
N ILE A 280 19.31 29.91 31.98
CA ILE A 280 20.70 29.91 31.51
C ILE A 280 21.28 31.31 31.74
N PRO A 281 22.45 31.45 32.39
CA PRO A 281 23.09 32.75 32.59
C PRO A 281 23.52 33.40 31.25
N LEU A 282 23.74 34.70 31.29
CA LEU A 282 24.40 35.42 30.20
C LEU A 282 25.93 35.35 30.42
N PRO A 283 26.73 35.20 29.35
CA PRO A 283 26.37 35.26 27.93
C PRO A 283 25.90 33.94 27.28
N GLU A 284 25.95 32.81 27.99
CA GLU A 284 25.74 31.46 27.44
C GLU A 284 24.34 31.27 26.84
N ARG A 285 23.33 31.96 27.38
CA ARG A 285 21.98 31.98 26.83
C ARG A 285 21.93 32.39 25.36
N PHE A 286 22.73 33.38 24.93
CA PHE A 286 22.77 33.79 23.53
C PHE A 286 23.30 32.67 22.63
N VAL A 287 24.23 31.86 23.14
CA VAL A 287 24.73 30.70 22.41
C VAL A 287 23.65 29.63 22.32
N ALA A 288 22.92 29.37 23.40
CA ALA A 288 21.79 28.43 23.42
C ALA A 288 20.67 28.85 22.44
N GLU A 289 20.26 30.12 22.43
CA GLU A 289 19.31 30.69 21.46
C GLU A 289 19.82 30.51 20.02
N SER A 290 21.11 30.76 19.78
CA SER A 290 21.72 30.53 18.48
C SER A 290 21.64 29.05 18.06
N ARG A 291 21.83 28.11 18.99
CA ARG A 291 21.71 26.67 18.71
C ARG A 291 20.27 26.28 18.39
N ILE A 292 19.28 26.81 19.11
CA ILE A 292 17.85 26.57 18.83
C ILE A 292 17.52 27.04 17.40
N ASN A 293 17.83 28.30 17.09
CA ASN A 293 17.59 28.89 15.77
C ASN A 293 18.29 28.11 14.64
N ARG A 294 19.58 27.79 14.81
CA ARG A 294 20.32 27.04 13.78
C ARG A 294 19.84 25.60 13.63
N SER A 295 19.37 24.96 14.71
CA SER A 295 18.80 23.62 14.64
C SER A 295 17.58 23.59 13.72
N GLY A 296 16.68 24.58 13.86
CA GLY A 296 15.53 24.74 12.98
C GLY A 296 15.94 24.90 11.51
N LEU A 297 16.96 25.71 11.24
CA LEU A 297 17.49 25.89 9.88
C LEU A 297 18.10 24.60 9.31
N TYR A 298 18.89 23.87 10.09
CA TYR A 298 19.52 22.62 9.64
C TYR A 298 18.49 21.55 9.33
N TYR A 299 17.50 21.37 10.20
CA TYR A 299 16.47 20.36 9.92
C TYR A 299 15.55 20.82 8.77
N ARG A 300 15.25 22.12 8.62
CA ARG A 300 14.57 22.63 7.41
C ARG A 300 15.35 22.29 6.13
N GLN A 301 16.68 22.37 6.18
CA GLN A 301 17.54 21.92 5.08
C GLN A 301 17.43 20.39 4.85
N LEU A 302 17.41 19.57 5.91
CA LEU A 302 17.18 18.13 5.78
C LEU A 302 15.81 17.83 5.13
N ARG A 303 14.75 18.55 5.52
CA ARG A 303 13.41 18.45 4.91
C ARG A 303 13.43 18.79 3.43
N ARG A 304 14.11 19.88 3.04
CA ARG A 304 14.29 20.23 1.63
C ARG A 304 14.95 19.09 0.86
N ILE A 305 16.10 18.59 1.34
CA ILE A 305 16.81 17.49 0.67
C ILE A 305 15.95 16.23 0.56
N PHE A 306 15.19 15.89 1.61
CA PHE A 306 14.26 14.76 1.59
C PHE A 306 13.20 14.92 0.49
N ILE A 307 12.52 16.07 0.42
CA ILE A 307 11.49 16.34 -0.59
C ILE A 307 12.10 16.25 -2.00
N SER A 308 13.28 16.85 -2.23
CA SER A 308 13.96 16.80 -3.53
C SER A 308 14.35 15.36 -3.89
N CYS A 309 14.81 14.54 -2.94
CA CYS A 309 15.11 13.12 -3.19
C CYS A 309 13.87 12.33 -3.56
N ILE A 310 12.74 12.52 -2.85
CA ILE A 310 11.47 11.84 -3.13
C ILE A 310 10.91 12.29 -4.50
N LEU A 311 11.02 13.58 -4.83
CA LEU A 311 10.60 14.12 -6.12
C LEU A 311 11.37 13.46 -7.27
N LYS A 312 12.71 13.47 -7.17
CA LYS A 312 13.62 12.81 -8.14
C LYS A 312 13.35 11.33 -8.25
N LEU A 313 13.16 10.64 -7.13
CA LEU A 313 12.84 9.23 -7.11
C LEU A 313 11.54 8.95 -7.87
N SER A 314 10.51 9.78 -7.65
CA SER A 314 9.23 9.68 -8.34
C SER A 314 9.41 9.83 -9.86
N GLU A 315 10.12 10.88 -10.30
CA GLU A 315 10.34 11.14 -11.73
C GLU A 315 11.05 9.97 -12.40
N ARG A 316 12.05 9.42 -11.72
CA ARG A 316 12.85 8.32 -12.23
C ARG A 316 12.05 7.03 -12.30
N TYR A 317 11.30 6.69 -11.26
CA TYR A 317 10.46 5.49 -11.26
C TYR A 317 9.35 5.55 -12.31
N GLU A 318 8.78 6.74 -12.59
CA GLU A 318 7.82 6.92 -13.69
C GLU A 318 8.47 6.63 -15.06
N GLN A 319 9.71 7.07 -15.28
CA GLN A 319 10.41 6.74 -16.52
C GLN A 319 10.75 5.24 -16.58
N GLN A 320 11.23 4.65 -15.49
CA GLN A 320 11.53 3.20 -15.43
C GLN A 320 10.31 2.33 -15.68
N LEU A 321 9.13 2.75 -15.22
CA LEU A 321 7.88 2.02 -15.42
C LEU A 321 7.58 1.78 -16.92
N LYS A 322 7.98 2.71 -17.80
CA LYS A 322 7.81 2.59 -19.26
C LYS A 322 8.65 1.48 -19.89
N TYR A 323 9.71 1.03 -19.22
CA TYR A 323 10.64 0.00 -19.68
C TYR A 323 10.52 -1.31 -18.89
N ALA A 324 9.62 -1.37 -17.91
CA ALA A 324 9.42 -2.58 -17.15
C ALA A 324 8.60 -3.58 -17.97
N ASP A 325 9.22 -4.62 -18.53
CA ASP A 325 8.52 -5.61 -19.37
C ASP A 325 7.73 -6.66 -18.55
N PHE A 326 8.09 -6.84 -17.28
CA PHE A 326 7.51 -7.89 -16.43
C PHE A 326 6.36 -7.35 -15.56
N GLN A 327 5.16 -7.93 -15.69
CA GLN A 327 3.94 -7.47 -15.01
C GLN A 327 4.10 -7.36 -13.48
N ARG A 328 4.77 -8.33 -12.83
CA ARG A 328 5.03 -8.28 -11.38
C ARG A 328 5.90 -7.09 -10.99
N SER A 329 6.91 -6.77 -11.80
CA SER A 329 7.81 -5.63 -11.58
C SER A 329 7.04 -4.32 -11.76
N GLN A 330 6.20 -4.22 -12.80
CA GLN A 330 5.31 -3.08 -13.02
C GLN A 330 4.39 -2.85 -11.81
N ARG A 331 3.70 -3.89 -11.30
CA ARG A 331 2.82 -3.76 -10.12
C ARG A 331 3.56 -3.23 -8.90
N GLN A 332 4.75 -3.77 -8.62
CA GLN A 332 5.57 -3.32 -7.49
C GLN A 332 6.04 -1.87 -7.66
N MET A 333 6.45 -1.49 -8.87
CA MET A 333 6.87 -0.12 -9.17
C MET A 333 5.71 0.87 -9.03
N VAL A 334 4.53 0.51 -9.54
CA VAL A 334 3.31 1.31 -9.40
C VAL A 334 2.97 1.50 -7.92
N GLY A 335 2.94 0.43 -7.11
CA GLY A 335 2.69 0.55 -5.67
C GLY A 335 3.68 1.48 -4.95
N ARG A 336 4.97 1.45 -5.35
CA ARG A 336 5.98 2.39 -4.84
C ARG A 336 5.70 3.82 -5.27
N LEU A 337 5.38 4.05 -6.54
CA LEU A 337 5.03 5.38 -7.08
C LEU A 337 3.82 5.98 -6.38
N PHE A 338 2.79 5.19 -6.07
CA PHE A 338 1.67 5.65 -5.25
C PHE A 338 2.15 6.12 -3.87
N ASN A 339 2.95 5.33 -3.16
CA ASN A 339 3.47 5.74 -1.84
C ASN A 339 4.32 7.01 -1.90
N ILE A 340 5.19 7.13 -2.91
CA ILE A 340 6.04 8.30 -3.11
C ILE A 340 5.19 9.54 -3.41
N ASN A 341 4.25 9.44 -4.36
CA ASN A 341 3.39 10.56 -4.74
C ASN A 341 2.41 10.96 -3.64
N ARG A 342 1.93 10.02 -2.81
CA ARG A 342 1.16 10.31 -1.58
C ARG A 342 1.94 11.21 -0.63
N ILE A 343 3.20 10.85 -0.35
CA ILE A 343 4.08 11.64 0.52
C ILE A 343 4.28 13.03 -0.06
N LEU A 344 4.61 13.15 -1.35
CA LEU A 344 4.79 14.45 -2.01
C LEU A 344 3.52 15.30 -1.96
N TYR A 345 2.38 14.73 -2.35
CA TYR A 345 1.11 15.43 -2.43
C TYR A 345 0.65 15.92 -1.06
N ALA A 346 0.67 15.07 -0.05
CA ALA A 346 0.22 15.45 1.28
C ALA A 346 1.14 16.50 1.94
N ASN A 347 2.44 16.45 1.66
CA ASN A 347 3.43 17.36 2.25
C ASN A 347 3.78 18.54 1.33
N ARG A 348 3.04 18.75 0.24
CA ARG A 348 3.35 19.76 -0.78
C ARG A 348 3.47 21.19 -0.26
N ALA A 349 2.76 21.52 0.81
CA ALA A 349 2.84 22.85 1.45
C ALA A 349 4.20 23.12 2.09
N PHE A 350 4.94 22.06 2.45
CA PHE A 350 6.29 22.15 3.02
C PHE A 350 7.40 22.15 1.96
N SER A 351 7.04 22.02 0.68
CA SER A 351 7.99 22.08 -0.43
C SER A 351 8.36 23.53 -0.71
N GLU A 352 9.66 23.81 -0.67
CA GLU A 352 10.20 25.16 -0.87
C GLU A 352 10.84 25.34 -2.26
N GLU A 353 11.17 24.23 -2.93
CA GLU A 353 11.79 24.24 -4.26
C GLU A 353 10.77 24.10 -5.39
N VAL A 354 9.66 23.41 -5.13
CA VAL A 354 8.60 23.16 -6.12
C VAL A 354 7.27 23.58 -5.53
N SER A 355 6.49 24.36 -6.29
CA SER A 355 5.19 24.84 -5.82
C SER A 355 4.21 23.69 -5.61
N ALA A 356 3.30 23.86 -4.66
CA ALA A 356 2.26 22.86 -4.38
C ALA A 356 1.44 22.51 -5.63
N SER A 357 1.11 23.51 -6.46
CA SER A 357 0.35 23.31 -7.70
C SER A 357 1.01 22.35 -8.68
N ILE A 358 2.34 22.42 -8.83
CA ILE A 358 3.09 21.52 -9.73
C ILE A 358 3.04 20.09 -9.21
N ILE A 359 3.14 19.90 -7.89
CA ILE A 359 3.04 18.56 -7.27
C ILE A 359 1.62 17.99 -7.45
N GLU A 360 0.58 18.81 -7.28
CA GLU A 360 -0.82 18.40 -7.50
C GLU A 360 -1.09 18.00 -8.95
N GLU A 361 -0.66 18.82 -9.90
CA GLU A 361 -0.81 18.57 -11.34
C GLU A 361 -0.08 17.29 -11.76
N ARG A 362 1.15 17.11 -11.26
CA ARG A 362 1.94 15.92 -11.53
C ARG A 362 1.27 14.66 -11.01
N TYR A 363 0.76 14.68 -9.77
CA TYR A 363 0.10 13.50 -9.23
C TYR A 363 -1.18 13.19 -9.99
N SER A 364 -1.97 14.21 -10.33
CA SER A 364 -3.18 14.06 -11.14
C SER A 364 -2.88 13.44 -12.51
N SER A 365 -1.82 13.92 -13.18
CA SER A 365 -1.35 13.39 -14.47
C SER A 365 -0.88 11.94 -14.37
N PHE A 366 -0.18 11.58 -13.28
CA PHE A 366 0.21 10.20 -13.00
C PHE A 366 -1.03 9.30 -12.85
N LEU A 367 -2.03 9.72 -12.07
CA LEU A 367 -3.27 8.96 -11.87
C LEU A 367 -4.02 8.75 -13.20
N ASP A 368 -4.07 9.77 -14.07
CA ASP A 368 -4.66 9.66 -15.40
C ASP A 368 -3.91 8.65 -16.28
N ALA A 369 -2.58 8.77 -16.34
CA ALA A 369 -1.74 7.87 -17.14
C ALA A 369 -1.89 6.41 -16.68
N ILE A 370 -1.90 6.18 -15.36
CA ILE A 370 -2.07 4.84 -14.78
C ILE A 370 -3.45 4.28 -15.09
N GLN A 371 -4.53 5.05 -14.88
CA GLN A 371 -5.89 4.57 -15.20
C GLN A 371 -6.03 4.22 -16.67
N VAL A 372 -5.52 5.06 -17.58
CA VAL A 372 -5.58 4.81 -19.03
C VAL A 372 -4.79 3.56 -19.40
N PHE A 373 -3.56 3.42 -18.92
CA PHE A 373 -2.68 2.30 -19.28
C PHE A 373 -3.19 0.95 -18.74
N PHE A 374 -3.72 0.93 -17.51
CA PHE A 374 -4.11 -0.31 -16.82
C PHE A 374 -5.60 -0.68 -16.94
N LYS A 375 -6.45 0.16 -17.55
CA LYS A 375 -7.90 -0.07 -17.73
C LYS A 375 -8.28 -1.50 -18.12
N ASN A 376 -7.53 -2.08 -19.08
CA ASN A 376 -7.78 -3.43 -19.59
C ASN A 376 -6.62 -4.41 -19.30
N LYS A 377 -5.66 -4.03 -18.45
CA LYS A 377 -4.46 -4.83 -18.15
C LYS A 377 -4.43 -5.30 -16.70
N ASP A 378 -4.86 -4.45 -15.76
CA ASP A 378 -4.81 -4.72 -14.33
C ASP A 378 -5.91 -3.95 -13.60
N ALA A 379 -6.99 -4.66 -13.26
CA ALA A 379 -8.15 -4.07 -12.60
C ALA A 379 -7.83 -3.52 -11.19
N SER A 380 -6.83 -4.09 -10.50
CA SER A 380 -6.43 -3.64 -9.16
C SER A 380 -5.70 -2.31 -9.20
N ILE A 381 -4.77 -2.14 -10.15
CA ILE A 381 -4.11 -0.84 -10.34
C ILE A 381 -5.14 0.23 -10.77
N TYR A 382 -6.05 -0.12 -11.67
CA TYR A 382 -7.12 0.78 -12.10
C TYR A 382 -7.98 1.27 -10.92
N ARG A 383 -8.44 0.34 -10.06
CA ARG A 383 -9.21 0.67 -8.86
C ARG A 383 -8.41 1.46 -7.84
N MET A 384 -7.15 1.09 -7.61
CA MET A 384 -6.26 1.82 -6.71
C MET A 384 -6.16 3.30 -7.12
N ALA A 385 -5.99 3.58 -8.41
CA ALA A 385 -5.94 4.94 -8.91
C ALA A 385 -7.26 5.70 -8.71
N GLN A 386 -8.42 5.03 -8.86
CA GLN A 386 -9.71 5.65 -8.57
C GLN A 386 -9.88 5.95 -7.09
N GLN A 387 -9.60 4.98 -6.22
CA GLN A 387 -9.70 5.16 -4.77
C GLN A 387 -8.77 6.28 -4.28
N GLU A 388 -7.58 6.42 -4.89
CA GLU A 388 -6.67 7.52 -4.59
C GLU A 388 -7.29 8.89 -4.89
N ARG A 389 -8.00 9.02 -6.03
CA ARG A 389 -8.73 10.25 -6.37
C ARG A 389 -9.80 10.55 -5.33
N ASP A 390 -10.52 9.54 -4.88
CA ASP A 390 -11.56 9.69 -3.88
C ASP A 390 -10.97 10.14 -2.53
N PHE A 391 -9.81 9.60 -2.13
CA PHE A 391 -9.09 10.06 -0.94
C PHE A 391 -8.58 11.49 -1.06
N ILE A 392 -8.09 11.89 -2.24
CA ILE A 392 -7.66 13.26 -2.51
C ILE A 392 -8.87 14.22 -2.42
N ALA A 393 -9.96 13.89 -3.11
CA ALA A 393 -11.17 14.72 -3.15
C ALA A 393 -11.79 14.89 -1.75
N ALA A 394 -11.73 13.85 -0.92
CA ALA A 394 -12.20 13.89 0.46
C ALA A 394 -11.17 14.48 1.45
N ASN A 395 -9.95 14.80 1.01
CA ASN A 395 -8.82 15.22 1.85
C ASN A 395 -8.47 14.21 2.97
N ARG A 396 -8.55 12.91 2.69
CA ARG A 396 -8.37 11.82 3.67
C ARG A 396 -7.05 11.07 3.55
N LEU A 397 -6.13 11.50 2.69
CA LEU A 397 -4.84 10.79 2.51
C LEU A 397 -4.04 10.63 3.81
N ALA A 398 -3.99 11.65 4.67
CA ALA A 398 -3.27 11.58 5.93
C ALA A 398 -3.93 10.61 6.94
N GLU A 399 -5.26 10.55 6.96
CA GLU A 399 -6.01 9.60 7.79
C GLU A 399 -5.88 8.16 7.28
N SER A 400 -5.84 7.99 5.95
CA SER A 400 -5.83 6.69 5.30
C SER A 400 -4.43 6.04 5.29
N PHE A 401 -3.34 6.81 5.39
CA PHE A 401 -1.98 6.26 5.24
C PHE A 401 -1.05 6.73 6.36
N PHE A 402 -0.58 5.76 7.17
CA PHE A 402 0.35 6.00 8.28
C PHE A 402 1.58 6.83 7.89
N VAL A 403 2.27 6.51 6.79
CA VAL A 403 3.48 7.24 6.38
C VAL A 403 3.19 8.69 6.02
N VAL A 404 1.99 8.98 5.53
CA VAL A 404 1.54 10.34 5.21
C VAL A 404 1.29 11.12 6.50
N SER A 405 0.57 10.52 7.45
CA SER A 405 0.38 11.09 8.79
C SER A 405 1.72 11.38 9.48
N LEU A 406 2.64 10.41 9.47
CA LEU A 406 3.96 10.52 10.07
C LEU A 406 4.76 11.68 9.47
N THR A 407 4.90 11.72 8.15
CA THR A 407 5.68 12.78 7.48
C THR A 407 5.07 14.16 7.70
N GLY A 408 3.73 14.27 7.65
CA GLY A 408 3.03 15.53 7.95
C GLY A 408 3.27 16.01 9.38
N LYS A 409 3.23 15.11 10.36
CA LYS A 409 3.53 15.41 11.77
C LYS A 409 4.96 15.93 11.93
N LEU A 410 5.95 15.19 11.39
CA LEU A 410 7.37 15.55 11.48
C LEU A 410 7.68 16.91 10.82
N PHE A 411 6.98 17.25 9.74
CA PHE A 411 7.23 18.50 9.01
C PHE A 411 6.55 19.69 9.66
N LYS A 412 5.37 19.50 10.25
CA LYS A 412 4.68 20.55 10.99
C LYS A 412 5.44 20.92 12.26
N GLU A 413 5.89 19.92 13.02
CA GLU A 413 6.55 20.15 14.30
C GLU A 413 7.88 20.90 14.18
N ILE A 414 8.57 20.80 13.03
CA ILE A 414 9.72 21.67 12.83
C ILE A 414 9.32 23.12 12.59
N ASP A 415 8.26 23.40 11.83
CA ASP A 415 7.83 24.78 11.64
C ASP A 415 7.40 25.39 12.98
N ASP A 416 6.78 24.59 13.86
CA ASP A 416 6.48 24.99 15.24
C ASP A 416 7.77 25.23 16.05
N TYR A 417 8.78 24.37 15.92
CA TYR A 417 10.07 24.51 16.61
C TYR A 417 10.92 25.71 16.12
N VAL A 418 10.89 26.02 14.82
CA VAL A 418 11.61 27.19 14.26
C VAL A 418 11.09 28.49 14.87
N ASN A 419 9.80 28.55 15.18
CA ASN A 419 9.17 29.73 15.78
C ASN A 419 9.11 29.66 17.31
N VAL A 420 9.83 28.73 17.96
CA VAL A 420 9.73 28.52 19.42
C VAL A 420 10.31 29.68 20.25
N LEU A 421 11.09 30.54 19.61
CA LEU A 421 11.69 31.74 20.22
C LEU A 421 10.96 33.03 19.85
N ASP A 422 9.99 32.97 18.93
CA ASP A 422 9.11 34.09 18.56
C ASP A 422 7.92 34.19 19.52
#